data_AF-A0A835CCQ5-F1
#
_entry.id   AF-A0A835CCQ5-F1
#
_cell.length_a   1.000
_cell.length_b   1.000
_cell.length_c   1.000
_cell.angle_alpha   90.00
_cell.angle_beta   90.00
_cell.angle_gamma   90.00
#
_symmetry.space_group_name_H-M   'P 1'
#
loop_
_entity.id
_entity.type
_entity.pdbx_description
1 polymer ?
#
loop_
_entity_poly.entity_id
_entity_poly.type
_entity_poly.pdbx_seq_one_letter_code
_entity_poly.pdbx_strand_id
1 'polypeptide(L)'
;MIFFFLHEYCLTKVLFGISRITARTADGKGILPIKNEPYFFTIGKSEVPKGLEMGIGTMARKEKAIIFVNSTYLTKSSLMPQLEGLEEVHFDVELIQFIQVRDMLGDGRLIKRRVVDGKGEFPMDCPLHDSLLRVHYRGILLDESKSVFYDTQVDNDGEPLEFCSGEGLVPEGFEMCVRLMLPGEKSIVTCPPDFAYDKFPRPANVPEGATVQWEIELLGFEMPKDWTGLTFKEIMDEADKIKNTGNRLFKEGKYELAKAKYDKVLREYNHVHPHDDEEGKIFADSRSSLHLNVAFCYQKIGEYRKSIETCNKVLDANPVHVKALYRRGMSYMLLGEFDDARNDFQKMITVDKSSEPDATASLLKLKQKEQEAEKKARKQFKGLFDKKPGEISEVGVESDGGKDSGNDKRSGEGTNADREADTKGSPSGDSEYAFEEERPGLLGRLWPSGRRIFSSLGLNRCTIL
;
A
#
# COMPACT_ATOMS: atom_id res chain seq x y z
N MET A 1 0.46 7.19 -8.08
CA MET A 1 -0.26 6.23 -7.21
C MET A 1 -1.44 6.89 -6.50
N ILE A 2 -1.30 8.07 -5.87
CA ILE A 2 -2.43 8.78 -5.23
C ILE A 2 -3.54 9.21 -6.22
N PHE A 3 -3.18 9.65 -7.43
CA PHE A 3 -4.16 9.96 -8.48
C PHE A 3 -4.94 8.71 -8.97
N PHE A 4 -4.31 7.53 -8.90
CA PHE A 4 -4.99 6.25 -9.15
C PHE A 4 -5.87 5.85 -7.95
N PHE A 5 -5.43 6.14 -6.71
CA PHE A 5 -6.19 5.91 -5.48
C PHE A 5 -7.47 6.75 -5.41
N LEU A 6 -7.44 7.99 -5.89
CA LEU A 6 -8.63 8.86 -5.95
C LEU A 6 -9.59 8.48 -7.08
N HIS A 7 -9.11 7.84 -8.15
CA HIS A 7 -9.88 7.59 -9.37
C HIS A 7 -10.41 6.15 -9.51
N GLU A 8 -9.69 5.12 -9.05
CA GLU A 8 -10.16 3.72 -9.10
C GLU A 8 -10.97 3.31 -7.87
N TYR A 9 -10.72 3.92 -6.70
CA TYR A 9 -11.55 3.72 -5.52
C TYR A 9 -12.38 4.98 -5.32
N CYS A 10 -13.57 4.99 -5.92
CA CYS A 10 -14.68 5.79 -5.42
C CYS A 10 -15.00 5.28 -4.01
N LEU A 11 -14.17 5.66 -3.04
CA LEU A 11 -14.27 5.27 -1.63
C LEU A 11 -15.69 5.58 -1.19
N THR A 12 -16.45 4.55 -0.82
CA THR A 12 -17.87 4.64 -0.52
C THR A 12 -18.10 5.74 0.50
N LYS A 13 -18.55 6.91 0.04
CA LYS A 13 -18.84 8.06 0.91
C LYS A 13 -20.21 7.80 1.50
N VAL A 14 -20.22 7.49 2.78
CA VAL A 14 -21.46 7.33 3.54
C VAL A 14 -21.63 8.58 4.39
N LEU A 15 -22.76 9.26 4.24
CA LEU A 15 -23.09 10.44 5.01
C LEU A 15 -24.09 10.05 6.09
N PHE A 16 -23.69 10.17 7.35
CA PHE A 16 -24.57 9.93 8.49
C PHE A 16 -25.13 11.25 8.98
N GLY A 17 -26.46 11.37 9.03
CA GLY A 17 -27.16 12.46 9.70
C GLY A 17 -27.31 12.17 11.18
N ILE A 18 -26.98 13.15 12.02
CA ILE A 18 -27.32 13.15 13.46
C ILE A 18 -28.27 14.29 13.71
N SER A 19 -29.52 13.99 14.05
CA SER A 19 -30.55 15.00 14.24
C SER A 19 -31.46 14.69 15.41
N ARG A 20 -31.90 15.71 16.15
CA ARG A 20 -33.08 15.56 17.00
C ARG A 20 -34.30 15.81 16.13
N ILE A 21 -35.23 14.86 16.12
CA ILE A 21 -36.38 14.88 15.23
C ILE A 21 -37.62 14.66 16.08
N THR A 22 -38.59 15.56 15.96
CA THR A 22 -39.96 15.34 16.41
C THR A 22 -40.91 15.53 15.27
N ALA A 23 -42.03 14.83 15.29
CA ALA A 23 -42.99 14.85 14.19
C ALA A 23 -44.40 15.03 14.72
N ARG A 24 -45.17 15.86 14.05
CA ARG A 24 -46.61 16.07 14.29
C ARG A 24 -47.35 16.10 12.96
N THR A 25 -48.60 15.67 12.96
CA THR A 25 -49.51 15.85 11.82
C THR A 25 -49.92 17.33 11.67
N ALA A 26 -50.53 17.69 10.54
CA ALA A 26 -51.03 19.05 10.29
C ALA A 26 -52.07 19.53 11.33
N ASP A 27 -52.87 18.62 11.92
CA ASP A 27 -53.81 18.88 13.02
C ASP A 27 -53.14 18.91 14.41
N GLY A 28 -51.80 18.79 14.48
CA GLY A 28 -51.02 18.93 15.71
C GLY A 28 -50.89 17.66 16.54
N LYS A 29 -51.38 16.51 16.06
CA LYS A 29 -51.22 15.22 16.75
C LYS A 29 -49.77 14.74 16.65
N GLY A 30 -49.15 14.49 17.80
CA GLY A 30 -47.77 13.97 17.86
C GLY A 30 -47.64 12.58 17.26
N ILE A 31 -46.66 12.40 16.38
CA ILE A 31 -46.28 11.13 15.74
C ILE A 31 -44.99 10.59 16.35
N LEU A 32 -43.95 11.44 16.41
CA LEU A 32 -42.66 11.11 17.01
C LEU A 32 -42.44 11.99 18.25
N PRO A 33 -42.32 11.41 19.45
CA PRO A 33 -42.15 12.16 20.68
C PRO A 33 -40.74 12.77 20.78
N ILE A 34 -40.61 13.81 21.60
CA ILE A 34 -39.31 14.40 21.96
C ILE A 34 -38.46 13.32 22.65
N LYS A 35 -37.30 13.02 22.08
CA LYS A 35 -36.24 12.23 22.70
C LYS A 35 -35.05 13.13 23.03
N ASN A 36 -34.40 12.87 24.16
CA ASN A 36 -33.16 13.56 24.52
C ASN A 36 -31.99 13.12 23.63
N GLU A 37 -31.98 11.84 23.24
CA GLU A 37 -30.97 11.27 22.35
C GLU A 37 -31.28 11.58 20.88
N PRO A 38 -30.28 11.94 20.07
CA PRO A 38 -30.47 12.18 18.65
C PRO A 38 -30.69 10.88 17.87
N TYR A 39 -31.38 11.00 16.74
CA TYR A 39 -31.47 9.95 15.75
C TYR A 39 -30.21 9.94 14.89
N PHE A 40 -29.70 8.74 14.63
CA PHE A 40 -28.61 8.47 13.71
C PHE A 40 -29.21 7.79 12.50
N PHE A 41 -28.90 8.29 11.31
CA PHE A 41 -29.36 7.67 10.07
C PHE A 41 -28.38 7.86 8.94
N THR A 42 -28.43 6.96 7.96
CA THR A 42 -27.60 7.01 6.76
C THR A 42 -28.37 7.62 5.60
N ILE A 43 -27.85 8.72 5.05
CA ILE A 43 -28.44 9.37 3.87
C ILE A 43 -28.39 8.40 2.68
N GLY A 44 -29.52 8.25 1.98
CA GLY A 44 -29.67 7.37 0.82
C GLY A 44 -29.94 5.91 1.16
N LYS A 45 -30.09 5.55 2.44
CA LYS A 45 -30.48 4.19 2.88
C LYS A 45 -31.96 4.06 3.24
N SER A 46 -32.78 5.09 3.00
CA SER A 46 -34.22 5.08 3.29
C SER A 46 -34.55 4.79 4.77
N GLU A 47 -33.68 5.18 5.69
CA GLU A 47 -33.89 5.03 7.14
C GLU A 47 -34.85 6.11 7.68
N VAL A 48 -34.98 7.24 6.97
CA VAL A 48 -35.95 8.32 7.20
C VAL A 48 -36.82 8.53 5.95
N PRO A 49 -38.01 9.16 6.06
CA PRO A 49 -38.84 9.48 4.91
C PRO A 49 -38.10 10.34 3.89
N LYS A 50 -38.31 10.10 2.58
CA LYS A 50 -37.58 10.77 1.50
C LYS A 50 -37.65 12.30 1.57
N GLY A 51 -38.82 12.86 1.85
CA GLY A 51 -38.97 14.32 1.98
C GLY A 51 -38.22 14.89 3.19
N LEU A 52 -38.17 14.14 4.29
CA LEU A 52 -37.39 14.50 5.46
C LEU A 52 -35.89 14.44 5.15
N GLU A 53 -35.43 13.40 4.46
CA GLU A 53 -34.03 13.28 4.02
C GLU A 53 -33.62 14.46 3.14
N MET A 54 -34.45 14.82 2.16
CA MET A 54 -34.21 15.96 1.26
C MET A 54 -34.12 17.28 2.02
N GLY A 55 -35.04 17.52 2.97
CA GLY A 55 -35.02 18.73 3.79
C GLY A 55 -33.81 18.79 4.73
N ILE A 56 -33.44 17.68 5.36
CA ILE A 56 -32.23 17.63 6.20
C ILE A 56 -30.98 17.86 5.35
N GLY A 57 -30.95 17.34 4.11
CA GLY A 57 -29.86 17.54 3.16
C GLY A 57 -29.57 19.01 2.81
N THR A 58 -30.52 19.93 3.03
CA THR A 58 -30.31 21.37 2.83
C THR A 58 -29.90 22.13 4.08
N MET A 59 -29.94 21.49 5.25
CA MET A 59 -29.65 22.13 6.54
C MET A 59 -28.16 22.29 6.79
N ALA A 60 -27.78 23.40 7.41
CA ALA A 60 -26.45 23.62 7.97
C ALA A 60 -26.29 22.97 9.35
N ARG A 61 -25.05 22.73 9.77
CA ARG A 61 -24.73 22.20 11.11
C ARG A 61 -25.33 23.10 12.20
N LYS A 62 -26.01 22.49 13.18
CA LYS A 62 -26.76 23.13 14.28
C LYS A 62 -28.01 23.91 13.86
N GLU A 63 -28.41 23.87 12.58
CA GLU A 63 -29.64 24.51 12.13
C GLU A 63 -30.86 23.83 12.76
N LYS A 64 -31.86 24.66 13.07
CA LYS A 64 -33.19 24.22 13.48
C LYS A 64 -34.18 24.62 12.40
N ALA A 65 -34.90 23.65 11.86
CA ALA A 65 -35.87 23.88 10.81
C ALA A 65 -37.14 23.07 11.07
N ILE A 66 -38.25 23.55 10.52
CA ILE A 66 -39.49 22.77 10.43
C ILE A 66 -39.63 22.33 8.98
N ILE A 67 -39.60 21.02 8.75
CA ILE A 67 -39.69 20.41 7.42
C ILE A 67 -41.10 19.86 7.24
N PHE A 68 -41.82 20.40 6.25
CA PHE A 68 -43.16 19.98 5.88
C PHE A 68 -43.06 18.91 4.80
N VAL A 69 -43.58 17.72 5.06
CA VAL A 69 -43.52 16.57 4.14
C VAL A 69 -44.93 16.08 3.86
N ASN A 70 -45.37 16.26 2.61
CA ASN A 70 -46.64 15.71 2.13
C ASN A 70 -46.54 14.21 1.83
N SER A 71 -47.69 13.57 1.64
CA SER A 71 -47.85 12.14 1.36
C SER A 71 -47.06 11.64 0.15
N THR A 72 -46.74 12.49 -0.82
CA THR A 72 -45.94 12.10 -2.01
C THR A 72 -44.48 11.82 -1.64
N TYR A 73 -43.96 12.49 -0.61
CA TYR A 73 -42.58 12.35 -0.15
C TYR A 73 -42.45 11.66 1.22
N LEU A 74 -43.59 11.28 1.82
CA LEU A 74 -43.67 10.55 3.08
C LEU A 74 -43.50 9.03 2.81
N THR A 75 -42.25 8.57 2.63
CA THR A 75 -41.95 7.16 2.36
C THR A 75 -41.80 6.34 3.63
N LYS A 76 -42.10 5.04 3.55
CA LYS A 76 -41.92 4.12 4.69
C LYS A 76 -40.44 4.01 5.02
N SER A 77 -40.11 4.06 6.30
CA SER A 77 -38.72 4.01 6.77
C SER A 77 -38.61 3.36 8.15
N SER A 78 -37.39 3.10 8.62
CA SER A 78 -37.16 2.61 9.99
C SER A 78 -37.68 3.59 11.05
N LEU A 79 -37.54 4.90 10.81
CA LEU A 79 -38.09 5.95 11.66
C LEU A 79 -39.63 6.03 11.61
N MET A 80 -40.23 5.81 10.44
CA MET A 80 -41.68 5.85 10.22
C MET A 80 -42.19 4.61 9.46
N PRO A 81 -42.49 3.51 10.17
CA PRO A 81 -42.94 2.27 9.54
C PRO A 81 -44.42 2.27 9.14
N GLN A 82 -45.24 3.16 9.71
CA GLN A 82 -46.69 3.26 9.49
C GLN A 82 -47.04 4.64 8.95
N LEU A 83 -47.82 4.67 7.85
CA LEU A 83 -48.15 5.89 7.11
C LEU A 83 -49.65 6.08 6.85
N GLU A 84 -50.48 5.16 7.32
CA GLU A 84 -51.92 5.16 7.01
C GLU A 84 -52.60 6.41 7.57
N GLY A 85 -53.34 7.13 6.72
CA GLY A 85 -54.08 8.33 7.08
C GLY A 85 -53.25 9.61 7.24
N LEU A 86 -51.98 9.60 6.82
CA LEU A 86 -51.10 10.79 6.89
C LEU A 86 -51.04 11.52 5.54
N GLU A 87 -51.66 12.70 5.45
CA GLU A 87 -51.57 13.57 4.26
C GLU A 87 -50.34 14.49 4.30
N GLU A 88 -50.02 15.02 5.48
CA GLU A 88 -48.88 15.90 5.70
C GLU A 88 -48.34 15.73 7.13
N VAL A 89 -47.01 15.71 7.25
CA VAL A 89 -46.29 15.62 8.52
C VAL A 89 -45.30 16.78 8.63
N HIS A 90 -45.29 17.44 9.78
CA HIS A 90 -44.37 18.51 10.13
C HIS A 90 -43.29 17.94 11.05
N PHE A 91 -42.04 18.00 10.60
CA PHE A 91 -40.89 17.58 11.37
C PHE A 91 -40.18 18.80 11.96
N ASP A 92 -40.14 18.93 13.28
CA ASP A 92 -39.15 19.83 13.89
C ASP A 92 -37.82 19.09 13.95
N VAL A 93 -36.83 19.65 13.27
CA VAL A 93 -35.49 19.06 13.16
C VAL A 93 -34.46 20.03 13.69
N GLU A 94 -33.61 19.53 14.58
CA GLU A 94 -32.32 20.13 14.92
C GLU A 94 -31.23 19.24 14.32
N LEU A 95 -30.59 19.69 13.24
CA LEU A 95 -29.46 18.98 12.66
C LEU A 95 -28.24 19.22 13.55
N ILE A 96 -27.80 18.19 14.27
CA ILE A 96 -26.61 18.30 15.13
C ILE A 96 -25.37 18.42 14.24
N GLN A 97 -25.18 17.46 13.34
CA GLN A 97 -24.12 17.46 12.33
C GLN A 97 -24.33 16.33 11.31
N PHE A 98 -23.63 16.45 10.19
CA PHE A 98 -23.33 15.31 9.31
C PHE A 98 -21.97 14.72 9.68
N ILE A 99 -21.87 13.39 9.70
CA ILE A 99 -20.60 12.68 9.78
C ILE A 99 -20.33 12.06 8.42
N GLN A 100 -19.25 12.50 7.78
CA GLN A 100 -18.77 11.87 6.56
C GLN A 100 -17.88 10.69 6.93
N VAL A 101 -18.28 9.49 6.52
CA VAL A 101 -17.52 8.25 6.71
C VAL A 101 -16.94 7.80 5.38
N ARG A 102 -15.66 7.43 5.41
CA ARG A 102 -14.89 6.97 4.26
C ARG A 102 -14.16 5.69 4.65
N ASP A 103 -14.43 4.63 3.90
CA ASP A 103 -13.61 3.42 3.92
C ASP A 103 -12.38 3.66 3.05
N MET A 104 -11.19 3.54 3.63
CA MET A 104 -9.92 3.90 3.01
C MET A 104 -9.30 2.76 2.20
N LEU A 105 -9.73 1.52 2.44
CA LEU A 105 -9.23 0.32 1.77
C LEU A 105 -10.27 -0.32 0.85
N GLY A 106 -11.56 0.00 1.05
CA GLY A 106 -12.67 -0.61 0.32
C GLY A 106 -13.11 -1.97 0.88
N ASP A 107 -12.50 -2.42 1.98
CA ASP A 107 -12.80 -3.69 2.67
C ASP A 107 -13.49 -3.49 4.04
N GLY A 108 -13.78 -2.24 4.41
CA GLY A 108 -14.44 -1.86 5.65
C GLY A 108 -13.54 -1.85 6.90
N ARG A 109 -12.25 -2.18 6.80
CA ARG A 109 -11.37 -2.30 7.98
C ARG A 109 -10.77 -0.98 8.43
N LEU A 110 -10.34 -0.12 7.50
CA LEU A 110 -9.77 1.20 7.81
C LEU A 110 -10.81 2.29 7.54
N ILE A 111 -11.41 2.82 8.59
CA ILE A 111 -12.53 3.76 8.50
C ILE A 111 -12.14 5.13 9.02
N LYS A 112 -12.26 6.16 8.17
CA LYS A 112 -12.13 7.57 8.55
C LYS A 112 -13.51 8.20 8.70
N ARG A 113 -13.80 8.78 9.87
CA ARG A 113 -15.03 9.51 10.18
C ARG A 113 -14.71 10.97 10.43
N ARG A 114 -15.15 11.87 9.56
CA ARG A 114 -15.00 13.31 9.76
C ARG A 114 -16.03 13.81 10.78
N VAL A 115 -15.56 14.40 11.86
CA VAL A 115 -16.39 14.93 12.97
C VAL A 115 -16.48 16.45 12.94
N VAL A 116 -15.41 17.12 12.52
CA VAL A 116 -15.38 18.57 12.32
C VAL A 116 -14.81 18.85 10.94
N ASP A 117 -15.50 19.69 10.16
CA ASP A 117 -15.02 20.12 8.84
C ASP A 117 -13.79 21.02 8.96
N GLY A 118 -12.81 20.77 8.10
CA GLY A 118 -11.70 21.69 7.88
C GLY A 118 -12.06 22.80 6.89
N LYS A 119 -11.10 23.69 6.65
CA LYS A 119 -11.19 24.81 5.73
C LYS A 119 -10.57 24.46 4.38
N GLY A 120 -11.20 24.90 3.30
CA GLY A 120 -10.72 24.69 1.93
C GLY A 120 -11.62 23.77 1.11
N GLU A 121 -11.24 23.60 -0.16
CA GLU A 121 -11.93 22.78 -1.14
C GLU A 121 -11.30 21.38 -1.21
N PHE A 122 -12.10 20.37 -0.91
CA PHE A 122 -11.66 18.97 -1.08
C PHE A 122 -11.77 18.56 -2.56
N PRO A 123 -10.77 17.88 -3.16
CA PRO A 123 -9.51 17.42 -2.56
C PRO A 123 -8.31 18.37 -2.81
N MET A 124 -8.53 19.57 -3.36
CA MET A 124 -7.48 20.49 -3.79
C MET A 124 -6.62 21.00 -2.63
N ASP A 125 -7.24 21.30 -1.50
CA ASP A 125 -6.58 21.82 -0.30
C ASP A 125 -6.16 20.72 0.70
N CYS A 126 -6.08 19.47 0.22
CA CYS A 126 -5.56 18.35 1.00
C CYS A 126 -4.05 18.15 0.79
N PRO A 127 -3.30 17.63 1.77
CA PRO A 127 -1.87 17.34 1.64
C PRO A 127 -1.61 16.07 0.82
N LEU A 128 -1.96 16.11 -0.47
CA LEU A 128 -1.82 15.01 -1.41
C LEU A 128 -0.38 14.85 -1.91
N HIS A 129 0.45 15.88 -1.78
CA HIS A 129 1.88 15.84 -2.08
C HIS A 129 2.71 15.60 -0.80
N ASP A 130 3.97 15.19 -0.97
CA ASP A 130 4.95 15.09 0.12
C ASP A 130 5.06 16.46 0.81
N SER A 131 4.45 16.59 1.98
CA SER A 131 4.28 17.85 2.72
C SER A 131 4.71 17.65 4.16
N LEU A 132 5.19 18.71 4.81
CA LEU A 132 5.38 18.72 6.25
C LEU A 132 4.01 18.92 6.90
N LEU A 133 3.54 17.91 7.63
CA LEU A 133 2.23 17.88 8.28
C LEU A 133 2.39 18.21 9.75
N ARG A 134 1.43 18.98 10.30
CA ARG A 134 1.34 19.27 11.74
C ARG A 134 -0.01 18.80 12.26
N VAL A 135 -0.01 17.83 13.18
CA VAL A 135 -1.24 17.23 13.69
C VAL A 135 -1.24 17.13 15.21
N HIS A 136 -2.40 17.36 15.82
CA HIS A 136 -2.69 16.79 17.13
C HIS A 136 -3.39 15.46 16.95
N TYR A 137 -3.04 14.48 17.77
CA TYR A 137 -3.79 13.24 17.83
C TYR A 137 -3.85 12.66 19.23
N ARG A 138 -4.92 11.91 19.46
CA ARG A 138 -5.15 11.07 20.63
C ARG A 138 -5.40 9.64 20.17
N GLY A 139 -4.49 8.74 20.54
CA GLY A 139 -4.52 7.32 20.25
C GLY A 139 -5.20 6.52 21.35
N ILE A 140 -6.17 5.70 20.95
CA ILE A 140 -7.06 4.94 21.83
C ILE A 140 -7.04 3.47 21.41
N LEU A 141 -6.91 2.56 22.36
CA LEU A 141 -7.12 1.13 22.13
C LEU A 141 -8.62 0.83 22.09
N LEU A 142 -9.09 0.05 21.10
CA LEU A 142 -10.48 -0.41 21.07
C LEU A 142 -10.68 -1.68 21.90
N ASP A 143 -10.15 -1.68 23.12
CA ASP A 143 -10.48 -2.65 24.16
C ASP A 143 -11.77 -2.26 24.89
N GLU A 144 -12.20 -3.06 25.87
CA GLU A 144 -13.41 -2.79 26.67
C GLU A 144 -13.35 -1.45 27.41
N SER A 145 -12.14 -1.01 27.79
CA SER A 145 -11.90 0.21 28.57
C SER A 145 -11.71 1.47 27.73
N LYS A 146 -11.48 1.33 26.42
CA LYS A 146 -11.09 2.41 25.50
C LYS A 146 -9.91 3.23 26.03
N SER A 147 -8.87 2.52 26.47
CA SER A 147 -7.69 3.14 27.10
C SER A 147 -6.94 4.05 26.10
N VAL A 148 -6.48 5.21 26.58
CA VAL A 148 -5.63 6.12 25.80
C VAL A 148 -4.20 5.65 25.91
N PHE A 149 -3.55 5.41 24.76
CA PHE A 149 -2.14 5.03 24.75
C PHE A 149 -1.20 6.21 24.46
N TYR A 150 -1.71 7.29 23.85
CA TYR A 150 -0.93 8.50 23.61
C TYR A 150 -1.85 9.68 23.30
N ASP A 151 -1.52 10.88 23.76
CA ASP A 151 -2.20 12.13 23.44
C ASP A 151 -1.18 13.25 23.29
N THR A 152 -1.03 13.80 22.08
CA THR A 152 -0.11 14.92 21.83
C THR A 152 -0.36 16.14 22.71
N GLN A 153 -1.59 16.39 23.16
CA GLN A 153 -1.86 17.54 24.02
C GLN A 153 -1.40 17.34 25.46
N VAL A 154 -1.22 16.10 25.89
CA VAL A 154 -0.87 15.74 27.27
C VAL A 154 0.56 15.22 27.35
N ASP A 155 0.91 14.26 26.49
CA ASP A 155 2.18 13.52 26.51
C ASP A 155 3.30 14.23 25.72
N ASN A 156 2.97 15.28 24.95
CA ASN A 156 3.92 16.06 24.16
C ASN A 156 3.87 17.55 24.50
N ASP A 157 3.52 17.91 25.74
CA ASP A 157 3.47 19.29 26.24
C ASP A 157 2.61 20.26 25.41
N GLY A 158 1.62 19.74 24.68
CA GLY A 158 0.80 20.56 23.78
C GLY A 158 1.44 20.85 22.42
N GLU A 159 2.64 20.34 22.14
CA GLU A 159 3.28 20.46 20.84
C GLU A 159 2.67 19.45 19.84
N PRO A 160 2.43 19.86 18.58
CA PRO A 160 1.90 18.96 17.57
C PRO A 160 2.95 17.94 17.13
N LEU A 161 2.48 16.78 16.66
CA LEU A 161 3.32 15.86 15.91
C LEU A 161 3.60 16.46 14.53
N GLU A 162 4.88 16.68 14.23
CA GLU A 162 5.34 17.11 12.91
C GLU A 162 6.00 15.96 12.14
N PHE A 163 5.55 15.72 10.91
CA PHE A 163 6.16 14.69 10.05
C PHE A 163 5.98 14.98 8.57
N CYS A 164 6.95 14.57 7.75
CA CYS A 164 6.84 14.62 6.30
C CYS A 164 6.06 13.42 5.77
N SER A 165 5.01 13.66 4.98
CA SER A 165 4.28 12.58 4.30
C SER A 165 5.16 11.88 3.23
N GLY A 166 4.86 10.60 2.99
CA GLY A 166 5.60 9.77 2.05
C GLY A 166 6.99 9.35 2.55
N GLU A 167 7.27 9.50 3.85
CA GLU A 167 8.53 9.09 4.48
C GLU A 167 8.38 7.93 5.47
N GLY A 168 7.15 7.42 5.66
CA GLY A 168 6.88 6.30 6.55
C GLY A 168 7.34 6.57 7.98
N LEU A 169 7.08 7.79 8.46
CA LEU A 169 7.42 8.27 9.82
C LEU A 169 6.27 8.03 10.82
N VAL A 170 5.10 7.66 10.31
CA VAL A 170 3.90 7.30 11.07
C VAL A 170 3.28 6.03 10.47
N PRO A 171 2.37 5.34 11.17
CA PRO A 171 1.63 4.22 10.61
C PRO A 171 0.95 4.54 9.27
N GLU A 172 0.93 3.58 8.35
CA GLU A 172 0.41 3.78 6.99
C GLU A 172 -1.06 4.23 7.00
N GLY A 173 -1.91 3.58 7.81
CA GLY A 173 -3.32 3.95 7.93
C GLY A 173 -3.53 5.36 8.51
N PHE A 174 -2.63 5.80 9.39
CA PHE A 174 -2.62 7.17 9.93
C PHE A 174 -2.30 8.17 8.81
N GLU A 175 -1.20 7.96 8.08
CA GLU A 175 -0.79 8.85 6.98
C GLU A 175 -1.88 8.92 5.89
N MET A 176 -2.42 7.78 5.46
CA MET A 176 -3.48 7.71 4.45
C MET A 176 -4.68 8.59 4.82
N CYS A 177 -5.09 8.57 6.09
CA CYS A 177 -6.22 9.34 6.56
C CYS A 177 -5.92 10.84 6.63
N VAL A 178 -4.76 11.22 7.16
CA VAL A 178 -4.33 12.62 7.29
C VAL A 178 -4.20 13.29 5.93
N ARG A 179 -3.71 12.57 4.91
CA ARG A 179 -3.61 13.07 3.54
C ARG A 179 -4.94 13.42 2.88
N LEU A 180 -6.05 12.92 3.42
CA LEU A 180 -7.41 13.25 2.98
C LEU A 180 -8.15 14.15 3.98
N MET A 181 -7.42 14.88 4.82
CA MET A 181 -7.96 15.90 5.72
C MET A 181 -7.74 17.30 5.14
N LEU A 182 -8.67 18.21 5.45
CA LEU A 182 -8.49 19.65 5.26
C LEU A 182 -7.88 20.28 6.51
N PRO A 183 -7.15 21.41 6.41
CA PRO A 183 -6.67 22.15 7.57
C PRO A 183 -7.81 22.53 8.53
N GLY A 184 -7.62 22.29 9.84
CA GLY A 184 -8.63 22.43 10.89
C GLY A 184 -9.64 21.28 10.99
N GLU A 185 -9.57 20.26 10.12
CA GLU A 185 -10.45 19.10 10.18
C GLU A 185 -10.15 18.25 11.42
N LYS A 186 -11.20 17.76 12.09
CA LYS A 186 -11.08 16.71 13.11
C LYS A 186 -11.74 15.43 12.62
N SER A 187 -10.99 14.34 12.64
CA SER A 187 -11.42 13.02 12.18
C SER A 187 -11.14 11.94 13.21
N ILE A 188 -12.03 10.96 13.29
CA ILE A 188 -11.83 9.72 14.04
C ILE A 188 -11.48 8.63 13.03
N VAL A 189 -10.35 7.97 13.23
CA VAL A 189 -9.86 6.89 12.35
C VAL A 189 -9.85 5.60 13.13
N THR A 190 -10.60 4.60 12.69
CA THR A 190 -10.50 3.23 13.21
C THR A 190 -9.59 2.43 12.28
N CYS A 191 -8.49 1.90 12.80
CA CYS A 191 -7.41 1.32 12.01
C CYS A 191 -7.11 -0.13 12.46
N PRO A 192 -7.05 -1.09 11.53
CA PRO A 192 -6.65 -2.45 11.82
C PRO A 192 -5.13 -2.53 12.11
N PRO A 193 -4.67 -3.58 12.81
CA PRO A 193 -3.31 -3.64 13.33
C PRO A 193 -2.22 -3.65 12.24
N ASP A 194 -2.49 -4.25 11.08
CA ASP A 194 -1.59 -4.33 9.92
C ASP A 194 -1.34 -2.98 9.24
N PHE A 195 -2.23 -2.00 9.44
CA PHE A 195 -2.08 -0.60 9.00
C PHE A 195 -1.77 0.36 10.16
N ALA A 196 -1.75 -0.16 11.39
CA ALA A 196 -1.36 0.55 12.60
C ALA A 196 0.08 0.16 13.02
N TYR A 197 0.21 -0.67 14.06
CA TYR A 197 1.49 -0.90 14.74
C TYR A 197 2.07 -2.31 14.58
N ASP A 198 1.48 -3.20 13.77
CA ASP A 198 2.08 -4.51 13.51
C ASP A 198 3.22 -4.46 12.47
N LYS A 199 3.22 -3.44 11.62
CA LYS A 199 4.28 -3.18 10.62
C LYS A 199 5.06 -1.88 10.89
N PHE A 200 4.90 -1.33 12.09
CA PHE A 200 5.48 -0.05 12.49
C PHE A 200 5.99 -0.14 13.94
N PRO A 201 7.00 0.63 14.37
CA PRO A 201 7.41 0.68 15.78
C PRO A 201 6.22 0.86 16.73
N ARG A 202 6.01 -0.14 17.58
CA ARG A 202 4.84 -0.26 18.45
C ARG A 202 5.08 0.42 19.81
N PRO A 203 4.18 1.30 20.28
CA PRO A 203 4.22 1.82 21.66
C PRO A 203 4.10 0.68 22.67
N ALA A 204 4.78 0.79 23.82
CA ALA A 204 4.84 -0.29 24.82
C ALA A 204 3.46 -0.68 25.41
N ASN A 205 2.52 0.26 25.41
CA ASN A 205 1.16 0.10 25.91
C ASN A 205 0.16 -0.33 24.83
N VAL A 206 0.60 -0.60 23.59
CA VAL A 206 -0.24 -1.12 22.52
C VAL A 206 0.08 -2.61 22.32
N PRO A 207 -0.88 -3.53 22.48
CA PRO A 207 -0.62 -4.96 22.26
C PRO A 207 -0.52 -5.32 20.77
N GLU A 208 0.04 -6.50 20.50
CA GLU A 208 0.08 -7.08 19.15
C GLU A 208 -1.33 -7.38 18.63
N GLY A 209 -1.56 -7.13 17.33
CA GLY A 209 -2.88 -7.35 16.73
C GLY A 209 -3.96 -6.37 17.20
N ALA A 210 -3.58 -5.30 17.92
CA ALA A 210 -4.53 -4.31 18.42
C ALA A 210 -5.16 -3.46 17.30
N THR A 211 -6.49 -3.45 17.25
CA THR A 211 -7.21 -2.41 16.49
C THR A 211 -7.21 -1.13 17.31
N VAL A 212 -6.81 -0.03 16.68
CA VAL A 212 -6.67 1.27 17.35
C VAL A 212 -7.64 2.28 16.76
N GLN A 213 -7.96 3.29 17.55
CA GLN A 213 -8.68 4.47 17.11
C GLN A 213 -7.82 5.71 17.33
N TRP A 214 -7.67 6.55 16.32
CA TRP A 214 -7.05 7.87 16.44
C TRP A 214 -8.09 8.96 16.30
N GLU A 215 -8.12 9.89 17.26
CA GLU A 215 -8.80 11.16 17.12
C GLU A 215 -7.76 12.16 16.64
N ILE A 216 -7.84 12.61 15.38
CA ILE A 216 -6.82 13.40 14.70
C ILE A 216 -7.37 14.79 14.36
N GLU A 217 -6.59 15.82 14.64
CA GLU A 217 -6.79 17.19 14.18
C GLU A 217 -5.62 17.59 13.27
N LEU A 218 -5.91 17.89 12.01
CA LEU A 218 -4.91 18.44 11.09
C LEU A 218 -4.84 19.95 11.33
N LEU A 219 -3.75 20.45 11.91
CA LEU A 219 -3.57 21.88 12.15
C LEU A 219 -3.27 22.63 10.85
N GLY A 220 -2.42 22.03 10.02
CA GLY A 220 -2.01 22.58 8.73
C GLY A 220 -0.86 21.77 8.13
N PHE A 221 -0.38 22.22 6.97
CA PHE A 221 0.75 21.60 6.30
C PHE A 221 1.52 22.62 5.47
N GLU A 222 2.79 22.30 5.21
CA GLU A 222 3.65 23.05 4.31
C GLU A 222 4.00 22.19 3.10
N MET A 223 3.71 22.74 1.93
CA MET A 223 4.04 22.11 0.66
C MET A 223 5.56 22.15 0.42
N PRO A 224 6.09 21.17 -0.34
CA PRO A 224 7.51 21.16 -0.67
C PRO A 224 7.85 22.40 -1.51
N LYS A 225 9.08 22.88 -1.37
CA LYS A 225 9.58 24.06 -2.08
C LYS A 225 9.43 23.88 -3.59
N ASP A 226 8.80 24.83 -4.25
CA ASP A 226 8.79 24.92 -5.71
C ASP A 226 10.20 25.28 -6.21
N TRP A 227 10.62 24.61 -7.29
CA TRP A 227 11.93 24.82 -7.89
C TRP A 227 11.93 26.01 -8.86
N THR A 228 10.75 26.56 -9.18
CA THR A 228 10.62 27.75 -10.01
C THR A 228 11.39 28.94 -9.43
N GLY A 229 12.32 29.50 -10.20
CA GLY A 229 13.14 30.65 -9.80
C GLY A 229 14.36 30.31 -8.94
N LEU A 230 14.63 29.03 -8.67
CA LEU A 230 15.88 28.61 -8.03
C LEU A 230 17.04 28.62 -9.03
N THR A 231 18.24 28.93 -8.51
CA THR A 231 19.49 28.76 -9.27
C THR A 231 19.81 27.28 -9.47
N PHE A 232 20.63 26.95 -10.48
CA PHE A 232 21.05 25.56 -10.72
C PHE A 232 21.66 24.91 -9.47
N LYS A 233 22.51 25.65 -8.75
CA LYS A 233 23.10 25.19 -7.49
C LYS A 233 22.04 24.85 -6.44
N GLU A 234 21.07 25.72 -6.21
CA GLU A 234 19.99 25.48 -5.24
C GLU A 234 19.11 24.29 -5.64
N ILE A 235 18.85 24.13 -6.94
CA ILE A 235 18.13 22.97 -7.49
C ILE A 235 18.88 21.68 -7.17
N MET A 236 20.21 21.66 -7.38
CA MET A 236 21.03 20.48 -7.09
C MET A 236 21.08 20.19 -5.58
N ASP A 237 21.14 21.21 -4.73
CA ASP A 237 21.09 21.06 -3.27
C ASP A 237 19.75 20.46 -2.80
N GLU A 238 18.62 20.92 -3.35
CA GLU A 238 17.29 20.37 -3.05
C GLU A 238 17.13 18.93 -3.58
N ALA A 239 17.61 18.66 -4.79
CA ALA A 239 17.64 17.31 -5.35
C ALA A 239 18.42 16.34 -4.45
N ASP A 240 19.55 16.78 -3.91
CA ASP A 240 20.38 15.98 -3.02
C ASP A 240 19.74 15.71 -1.66
N LYS A 241 19.01 16.68 -1.09
CA LYS A 241 18.20 16.46 0.12
C LYS A 241 17.18 15.35 -0.11
N ILE A 242 16.39 15.43 -1.19
CA ILE A 242 15.36 14.43 -1.51
C ILE A 242 16.01 13.07 -1.82
N LYS A 243 17.12 13.04 -2.56
CA LYS A 243 17.92 11.83 -2.83
C LYS A 243 18.40 11.19 -1.53
N ASN A 244 18.88 11.98 -0.57
CA ASN A 244 19.35 11.49 0.73
C ASN A 244 18.21 10.91 1.58
N THR A 245 17.01 11.52 1.54
CA THR A 245 15.80 10.90 2.11
C THR A 245 15.52 9.55 1.45
N GLY A 246 15.59 9.46 0.12
CA GLY A 246 15.47 8.19 -0.60
C GLY A 246 16.51 7.15 -0.14
N ASN A 247 17.77 7.56 0.03
CA ASN A 247 18.84 6.69 0.51
C ASN A 247 18.59 6.18 1.94
N ARG A 248 18.04 7.01 2.83
CA ARG A 248 17.63 6.62 4.17
C ARG A 248 16.52 5.56 4.10
N LEU A 249 15.46 5.83 3.36
CA LEU A 249 14.33 4.90 3.18
C LEU A 249 14.78 3.56 2.57
N PHE A 250 15.72 3.59 1.64
CA PHE A 250 16.29 2.38 1.04
C PHE A 250 17.01 1.52 2.09
N LYS A 251 17.79 2.15 2.99
CA LYS A 251 18.47 1.45 4.09
C LYS A 251 17.49 0.87 5.10
N GLU A 252 16.35 1.53 5.31
CA GLU A 252 15.24 1.05 6.15
C GLU A 252 14.42 -0.09 5.49
N GLY A 253 14.74 -0.49 4.25
CA GLY A 253 13.98 -1.51 3.52
C GLY A 253 12.67 -1.00 2.90
N LYS A 254 12.37 0.29 3.00
CA LYS A 254 11.16 0.94 2.45
C LYS A 254 11.36 1.28 0.96
N TYR A 255 11.55 0.25 0.13
CA TYR A 255 12.00 0.41 -1.26
C TYR A 255 11.04 1.19 -2.15
N GLU A 256 9.72 1.03 -1.96
CA GLU A 256 8.72 1.78 -2.74
C GLU A 256 8.74 3.27 -2.40
N LEU A 257 8.87 3.63 -1.13
CA LEU A 257 9.00 5.03 -0.71
C LEU A 257 10.31 5.63 -1.19
N ALA A 258 11.42 4.88 -1.08
CA ALA A 258 12.72 5.31 -1.60
C ALA A 258 12.66 5.62 -3.10
N LYS A 259 12.08 4.70 -3.87
CA LYS A 259 11.83 4.86 -5.30
C LYS A 259 11.00 6.11 -5.59
N ALA A 260 9.92 6.34 -4.86
CA ALA A 260 9.06 7.51 -5.04
C ALA A 260 9.83 8.83 -4.85
N LYS A 261 10.77 8.90 -3.90
CA LYS A 261 11.65 10.07 -3.70
C LYS A 261 12.60 10.28 -4.87
N TYR A 262 13.26 9.23 -5.38
CA TYR A 262 14.13 9.37 -6.55
C TYR A 262 13.36 9.76 -7.82
N ASP A 263 12.20 9.14 -8.04
CA ASP A 263 11.32 9.46 -9.17
C ASP A 263 10.79 10.90 -9.09
N LYS A 264 10.59 11.44 -7.88
CA LYS A 264 10.24 12.86 -7.69
C LYS A 264 11.31 13.76 -8.27
N VAL A 265 12.56 13.57 -7.87
CA VAL A 265 13.69 14.36 -8.39
C VAL A 265 13.81 14.25 -9.91
N LEU A 266 13.68 13.03 -10.45
CA LEU A 266 13.73 12.80 -11.91
C LEU A 266 12.60 13.51 -12.68
N ARG A 267 11.42 13.69 -12.07
CA ARG A 267 10.34 14.48 -12.68
C ARG A 267 10.66 15.96 -12.71
N GLU A 268 11.13 16.52 -11.59
CA GLU A 268 11.51 17.93 -11.52
C GLU A 268 12.66 18.25 -12.49
N TYR A 269 13.61 17.31 -12.66
CA TYR A 269 14.70 17.41 -13.63
C TYR A 269 14.24 17.59 -15.07
N ASN A 270 13.00 17.24 -15.44
CA ASN A 270 12.52 17.46 -16.81
C ASN A 270 12.34 18.96 -17.14
N HIS A 271 12.34 19.84 -16.13
CA HIS A 271 12.21 21.28 -16.29
C HIS A 271 13.52 22.03 -16.03
N VAL A 272 14.60 21.32 -15.70
CA VAL A 272 15.91 21.90 -15.37
C VAL A 272 16.77 21.93 -16.63
N HIS A 273 17.35 23.10 -16.92
CA HIS A 273 18.22 23.32 -18.07
C HIS A 273 19.57 23.84 -17.57
N PRO A 274 20.63 22.99 -17.60
CA PRO A 274 21.99 23.45 -17.34
C PRO A 274 22.41 24.57 -18.30
N HIS A 275 23.14 25.57 -17.81
CA HIS A 275 23.54 26.74 -18.62
C HIS A 275 24.86 26.55 -19.35
N ASP A 276 25.74 25.71 -18.80
CA ASP A 276 27.06 25.43 -19.35
C ASP A 276 27.41 23.94 -19.27
N ASP A 277 28.57 23.58 -19.82
CA ASP A 277 29.04 22.19 -19.89
C ASP A 277 29.34 21.59 -18.52
N GLU A 278 29.77 22.39 -17.54
CA GLU A 278 30.09 21.93 -16.18
C GLU A 278 28.79 21.59 -15.44
N GLU A 279 27.80 22.49 -15.47
CA GLU A 279 26.45 22.21 -14.98
C GLU A 279 25.83 21.01 -15.72
N GLY A 280 26.01 20.93 -17.04
CA GLY A 280 25.52 19.83 -17.86
C GLY A 280 26.05 18.47 -17.41
N LYS A 281 27.34 18.40 -17.08
CA LYS A 281 27.99 17.20 -16.56
C LYS A 281 27.49 16.84 -15.16
N ILE A 282 27.43 17.82 -14.24
CA ILE A 282 26.90 17.61 -12.88
C ILE A 282 25.46 17.09 -12.92
N PHE A 283 24.64 17.68 -13.79
CA PHE A 283 23.25 17.29 -13.98
C PHE A 283 23.13 15.87 -14.54
N ALA A 284 23.90 15.53 -15.57
CA ALA A 284 23.92 14.19 -16.17
C ALA A 284 24.38 13.10 -15.18
N ASP A 285 25.41 13.39 -14.38
CA ASP A 285 25.92 12.49 -13.35
C ASP A 285 24.89 12.28 -12.22
N SER A 286 24.23 13.35 -11.78
CA SER A 286 23.16 13.26 -10.78
C SER A 286 21.96 12.45 -11.32
N ARG A 287 21.52 12.72 -12.55
CA ARG A 287 20.42 11.99 -13.19
C ARG A 287 20.75 10.50 -13.35
N SER A 288 21.99 10.18 -13.74
CA SER A 288 22.47 8.79 -13.81
C SER A 288 22.45 8.11 -12.45
N SER A 289 22.93 8.79 -11.41
CA SER A 289 22.91 8.30 -10.02
C SER A 289 21.48 7.98 -9.54
N LEU A 290 20.52 8.87 -9.81
CA LEU A 290 19.11 8.66 -9.47
C LEU A 290 18.50 7.45 -10.20
N HIS A 291 18.74 7.31 -11.51
CA HIS A 291 18.28 6.14 -12.26
C HIS A 291 18.88 4.84 -11.72
N LEU A 292 20.15 4.83 -11.34
CA LEU A 292 20.78 3.65 -10.74
C LEU A 292 20.16 3.29 -9.39
N ASN A 293 19.77 4.28 -8.58
CA ASN A 293 19.09 4.05 -7.32
C ASN A 293 17.66 3.53 -7.53
N VAL A 294 16.91 4.07 -8.51
CA VAL A 294 15.59 3.55 -8.91
C VAL A 294 15.71 2.09 -9.40
N ALA A 295 16.69 1.80 -10.26
CA ALA A 295 16.95 0.45 -10.73
C ALA A 295 17.24 -0.52 -9.58
N PHE A 296 17.93 -0.04 -8.54
CA PHE A 296 18.20 -0.85 -7.34
C PHE A 296 16.95 -1.08 -6.50
N CYS A 297 16.07 -0.09 -6.37
CA CYS A 297 14.78 -0.26 -5.73
C CYS A 297 13.97 -1.35 -6.44
N TYR A 298 13.89 -1.30 -7.77
CA TYR A 298 13.20 -2.34 -8.55
C TYR A 298 13.80 -3.74 -8.34
N GLN A 299 15.13 -3.87 -8.23
CA GLN A 299 15.75 -5.17 -7.90
C GLN A 299 15.29 -5.70 -6.55
N LYS A 300 15.16 -4.82 -5.55
CA LYS A 300 14.72 -5.18 -4.20
C LYS A 300 13.23 -5.52 -4.13
N ILE A 301 12.42 -4.88 -4.98
CA ILE A 301 10.98 -5.16 -5.12
C ILE A 301 10.72 -6.45 -5.91
N GLY A 302 11.71 -6.94 -6.69
CA GLY A 302 11.57 -8.12 -7.55
C GLY A 302 11.15 -7.81 -8.99
N GLU A 303 11.07 -6.53 -9.35
CA GLU A 303 10.64 -6.01 -10.65
C GLU A 303 11.82 -5.88 -11.62
N TYR A 304 12.47 -7.01 -11.93
CA TYR A 304 13.76 -7.02 -12.65
C TYR A 304 13.69 -6.41 -14.05
N ARG A 305 12.58 -6.54 -14.78
CA ARG A 305 12.40 -5.93 -16.10
C ARG A 305 12.42 -4.40 -16.04
N LYS A 306 11.69 -3.81 -15.09
CA LYS A 306 11.69 -2.35 -14.87
C LYS A 306 13.07 -1.86 -14.43
N SER A 307 13.82 -2.67 -13.68
CA SER A 307 15.22 -2.38 -13.34
C SER A 307 16.10 -2.32 -14.60
N ILE A 308 15.97 -3.27 -15.52
CA ILE A 308 16.71 -3.31 -16.80
C ILE A 308 16.40 -2.06 -17.63
N GLU A 309 15.12 -1.73 -17.82
CA GLU A 309 14.68 -0.54 -18.56
C GLU A 309 15.27 0.75 -17.96
N THR A 310 15.31 0.83 -16.62
CA THR A 310 15.89 1.98 -15.93
C THR A 310 17.41 2.06 -16.11
N CYS A 311 18.11 0.92 -16.12
CA CYS A 311 19.55 0.89 -16.41
C CYS A 311 19.84 1.27 -17.87
N ASN A 312 18.97 0.89 -18.81
CA ASN A 312 19.12 1.27 -20.22
C ASN A 312 19.10 2.78 -20.39
N LYS A 313 18.25 3.53 -19.65
CA LYS A 313 18.26 5.00 -19.68
C LYS A 313 19.63 5.61 -19.37
N VAL A 314 20.41 4.98 -18.49
CA VAL A 314 21.79 5.42 -18.17
C VAL A 314 22.75 5.01 -19.27
N LEU A 315 22.61 3.79 -19.80
CA LEU A 315 23.49 3.22 -20.82
C LEU A 315 23.26 3.81 -22.22
N ASP A 316 22.07 4.31 -22.52
CA ASP A 316 21.75 5.01 -23.76
C ASP A 316 22.51 6.34 -23.83
N ALA A 317 22.68 7.01 -22.68
CA ALA A 317 23.48 8.24 -22.56
C ALA A 317 24.98 7.94 -22.40
N ASN A 318 25.34 6.92 -21.62
CA ASN A 318 26.71 6.51 -21.37
C ASN A 318 26.84 4.97 -21.48
N PRO A 319 27.14 4.44 -22.68
CA PRO A 319 27.23 2.99 -22.93
C PRO A 319 28.32 2.25 -22.15
N VAL A 320 29.24 2.99 -21.53
CA VAL A 320 30.37 2.49 -20.76
C VAL A 320 30.20 2.73 -19.25
N HIS A 321 28.99 3.07 -18.79
CA HIS A 321 28.75 3.29 -17.37
C HIS A 321 28.81 1.98 -16.55
N VAL A 322 29.95 1.72 -15.91
CA VAL A 322 30.25 0.45 -15.19
C VAL A 322 29.16 0.03 -14.19
N LYS A 323 28.69 0.94 -13.33
CA LYS A 323 27.63 0.59 -12.35
C LYS A 323 26.29 0.26 -13.00
N ALA A 324 25.99 0.82 -14.17
CA ALA A 324 24.74 0.55 -14.89
C ALA A 324 24.81 -0.84 -15.55
N LEU A 325 25.95 -1.18 -16.16
CA LEU A 325 26.23 -2.53 -16.67
C LEU A 325 26.12 -3.56 -15.55
N TYR A 326 26.74 -3.30 -14.40
CA TYR A 326 26.65 -4.19 -13.24
C TYR A 326 25.20 -4.41 -12.80
N ARG A 327 24.43 -3.33 -12.59
CA ARG A 327 23.04 -3.45 -12.13
C ARG A 327 22.17 -4.16 -13.17
N ARG A 328 22.33 -3.86 -14.46
CA ARG A 328 21.57 -4.52 -15.52
C ARG A 328 21.91 -6.00 -15.61
N GLY A 329 23.19 -6.37 -15.56
CA GLY A 329 23.66 -7.75 -15.53
C GLY A 329 23.12 -8.53 -14.32
N MET A 330 23.08 -7.91 -13.15
CA MET A 330 22.45 -8.49 -11.95
C MET A 330 20.95 -8.72 -12.15
N SER A 331 20.23 -7.78 -12.78
CA SER A 331 18.80 -7.93 -13.07
C SER A 331 18.53 -9.03 -14.10
N TYR A 332 19.35 -9.14 -15.16
CA TYR A 332 19.28 -10.25 -16.12
C TYR A 332 19.53 -11.60 -15.45
N MET A 333 20.55 -11.69 -14.59
CA MET A 333 20.85 -12.92 -13.84
C MET A 333 19.68 -13.35 -12.96
N LEU A 334 19.02 -12.42 -12.26
CA LEU A 334 17.86 -12.71 -11.43
C LEU A 334 16.62 -13.11 -12.24
N LEU A 335 16.51 -12.62 -13.49
CA LEU A 335 15.46 -13.00 -14.42
C LEU A 335 15.73 -14.37 -15.10
N GLY A 336 16.95 -14.89 -15.00
CA GLY A 336 17.39 -16.12 -15.66
C GLY A 336 17.93 -15.92 -17.08
N GLU A 337 18.14 -14.66 -17.51
CA GLU A 337 18.73 -14.30 -18.79
C GLU A 337 20.26 -14.31 -18.67
N PHE A 338 20.83 -15.52 -18.57
CA PHE A 338 22.23 -15.70 -18.18
C PHE A 338 23.24 -15.19 -19.22
N ASP A 339 22.93 -15.31 -20.52
CA ASP A 339 23.81 -14.83 -21.58
C ASP A 339 23.93 -13.29 -21.58
N ASP A 340 22.81 -12.60 -21.44
CA ASP A 340 22.78 -11.13 -21.35
C ASP A 340 23.49 -10.63 -20.09
N ALA A 341 23.31 -11.32 -18.95
CA ALA A 341 24.07 -11.04 -17.73
C ALA A 341 25.58 -11.22 -17.93
N ARG A 342 26.00 -12.30 -18.59
CA ARG A 342 27.41 -12.58 -18.89
C ARG A 342 28.02 -11.48 -19.76
N ASN A 343 27.29 -11.05 -20.78
CA ASN A 343 27.73 -9.99 -21.68
C ASN A 343 27.96 -8.67 -20.92
N ASP A 344 27.04 -8.29 -20.02
CA ASP A 344 27.19 -7.07 -19.20
C ASP A 344 28.39 -7.15 -18.26
N PHE A 345 28.58 -8.27 -17.54
CA PHE A 345 29.75 -8.43 -16.66
C PHE A 345 31.08 -8.46 -17.43
N GLN A 346 31.12 -9.11 -18.60
CA GLN A 346 32.32 -9.10 -19.44
C GLN A 346 32.62 -7.69 -19.96
N LYS A 347 31.57 -6.92 -20.31
CA LYS A 347 31.72 -5.54 -20.77
C LYS A 347 32.30 -4.64 -19.68
N MET A 348 31.96 -4.86 -18.40
CA MET A 348 32.59 -4.13 -17.29
C MET A 348 34.12 -4.27 -17.31
N ILE A 349 34.63 -5.50 -17.45
CA ILE A 349 36.08 -5.79 -17.53
C ILE A 349 36.73 -5.06 -18.70
N THR A 350 36.06 -5.03 -19.85
CA THR A 350 36.60 -4.35 -21.05
C THR A 350 36.64 -2.84 -20.91
N VAL A 351 35.70 -2.25 -20.17
CA VAL A 351 35.56 -0.81 -20.01
C VAL A 351 36.49 -0.27 -18.94
N ASP A 352 36.57 -0.95 -17.79
CA ASP A 352 37.33 -0.51 -16.64
C ASP A 352 37.99 -1.70 -15.95
N LYS A 353 39.31 -1.79 -16.07
CA LYS A 353 40.10 -2.85 -15.44
C LYS A 353 39.97 -2.85 -13.92
N SER A 354 39.71 -1.71 -13.28
CA SER A 354 39.50 -1.65 -11.83
C SER A 354 38.21 -2.38 -11.39
N SER A 355 37.26 -2.58 -12.32
CA SER A 355 36.02 -3.31 -12.08
C SER A 355 36.16 -4.83 -12.25
N GLU A 356 37.33 -5.33 -12.66
CA GLU A 356 37.58 -6.76 -12.88
C GLU A 356 37.30 -7.65 -11.66
N PRO A 357 37.65 -7.27 -10.41
CA PRO A 357 37.31 -8.06 -9.23
C PRO A 357 35.79 -8.22 -9.03
N ASP A 358 35.03 -7.14 -9.21
CA ASP A 358 33.57 -7.15 -9.05
C ASP A 358 32.89 -7.94 -10.17
N ALA A 359 33.37 -7.79 -11.41
CA ALA A 359 32.86 -8.50 -12.57
C ALA A 359 33.15 -10.01 -12.48
N THR A 360 34.36 -10.41 -12.09
CA THR A 360 34.73 -11.82 -11.93
C THR A 360 33.95 -12.48 -10.79
N ALA A 361 33.75 -11.80 -9.66
CA ALA A 361 32.88 -12.28 -8.59
C ALA A 361 31.43 -12.47 -9.06
N SER A 362 30.93 -11.58 -9.92
CA SER A 362 29.58 -11.65 -10.47
C SER A 362 29.43 -12.78 -11.49
N LEU A 363 30.43 -13.00 -12.35
CA LEU A 363 30.48 -14.13 -13.28
C LEU A 363 30.52 -15.48 -12.55
N LEU A 364 31.20 -15.56 -11.40
CA LEU A 364 31.18 -16.75 -10.55
C LEU A 364 29.78 -17.02 -9.98
N LYS A 365 29.11 -15.99 -9.45
CA LYS A 365 27.72 -16.09 -8.96
C LYS A 365 26.76 -16.49 -10.09
N LEU A 366 26.94 -15.93 -11.28
CA LEU A 366 26.18 -16.27 -12.48
C LEU A 366 26.29 -17.76 -12.81
N LYS A 367 27.52 -18.29 -12.83
CA LYS A 367 27.77 -19.72 -13.09
C LYS A 367 27.10 -20.62 -12.06
N GLN A 368 27.11 -20.24 -10.79
CA GLN A 368 26.41 -20.98 -9.73
C GLN A 368 24.89 -20.98 -9.96
N LYS A 369 24.31 -19.81 -10.27
CA LYS A 369 22.87 -19.68 -10.56
C LYS A 369 22.43 -20.46 -11.80
N GLU A 370 23.24 -20.45 -12.85
CA GLU A 370 23.02 -21.22 -14.07
C GLU A 370 23.00 -22.73 -13.77
N GLN A 371 23.97 -23.24 -13.00
CA GLN A 371 23.99 -24.65 -12.58
C GLN A 371 22.82 -25.02 -11.66
N GLU A 372 22.40 -24.13 -10.76
CA GLU A 372 21.21 -24.33 -9.93
C GLU A 372 19.94 -24.44 -10.80
N ALA A 373 19.80 -23.56 -11.78
CA ALA A 373 18.67 -23.57 -12.71
C ALA A 373 18.67 -24.85 -13.56
N GLU A 374 19.82 -25.27 -14.09
CA GLU A 374 19.97 -26.51 -14.85
C GLU A 374 19.63 -27.75 -14.00
N LYS A 375 20.12 -27.82 -12.75
CA LYS A 375 19.78 -28.92 -11.83
C LYS A 375 18.28 -28.96 -11.52
N LYS A 376 17.64 -27.81 -11.33
CA LYS A 376 16.19 -27.72 -11.12
C LYS A 376 15.43 -28.17 -12.36
N ALA A 377 15.81 -27.70 -13.54
CA ALA A 377 15.22 -28.14 -14.81
C ALA A 377 15.39 -29.66 -15.00
N ARG A 378 16.59 -30.20 -14.81
CA ARG A 378 16.85 -31.65 -14.92
C ARG A 378 16.01 -32.49 -13.94
N LYS A 379 15.82 -32.01 -12.71
CA LYS A 379 14.92 -32.67 -11.75
C LYS A 379 13.46 -32.62 -12.21
N GLN A 380 13.01 -31.46 -12.69
CA GLN A 380 11.64 -31.25 -13.17
C GLN A 380 11.31 -32.10 -14.42
N PHE A 381 12.30 -32.31 -15.29
CA PHE A 381 12.15 -33.05 -16.54
C PHE A 381 12.77 -34.46 -16.49
N LYS A 382 13.04 -35.00 -15.30
CA LYS A 382 13.71 -36.29 -15.13
C LYS A 382 13.02 -37.42 -15.92
N GLY A 383 11.69 -37.46 -15.92
CA GLY A 383 10.91 -38.44 -16.71
C GLY A 383 10.89 -38.23 -18.23
N LEU A 384 11.27 -37.04 -18.71
CA LEU A 384 11.32 -36.69 -20.14
C LEU A 384 12.70 -37.00 -20.76
N PHE A 385 13.76 -37.00 -19.96
CA PHE A 385 15.13 -37.26 -20.39
C PHE A 385 15.61 -38.71 -20.19
N ASP A 386 14.89 -39.49 -19.37
CA ASP A 386 15.24 -40.89 -19.08
C ASP A 386 14.66 -41.91 -20.09
N LYS A 387 13.96 -41.46 -21.15
CA LYS A 387 13.39 -42.34 -22.20
C LYS A 387 14.05 -42.11 -23.57
N LYS A 388 14.20 -43.19 -24.35
CA LYS A 388 14.86 -43.17 -25.66
C LYS A 388 14.12 -42.24 -26.65
N PRO A 389 14.82 -41.61 -27.62
CA PRO A 389 14.17 -40.81 -28.66
C PRO A 389 13.15 -41.64 -29.42
N GLY A 390 11.86 -41.30 -29.32
CA GLY A 390 10.77 -41.96 -30.07
C GLY A 390 9.59 -42.49 -29.26
N GLU A 391 9.64 -42.48 -27.92
CA GLU A 391 8.48 -42.84 -27.09
C GLU A 391 7.67 -41.59 -26.70
N ILE A 392 6.52 -41.38 -27.34
CA ILE A 392 5.49 -40.44 -26.86
C ILE A 392 4.56 -41.25 -25.96
N SER A 393 4.33 -40.80 -24.73
CA SER A 393 3.18 -41.27 -23.94
C SER A 393 2.44 -40.10 -23.30
N GLU A 394 1.12 -40.19 -23.35
CA GLU A 394 0.12 -39.23 -22.91
C GLU A 394 0.39 -38.68 -21.49
N VAL A 395 0.09 -37.39 -21.32
CA VAL A 395 0.23 -36.67 -20.05
C VAL A 395 -0.76 -37.25 -19.04
N GLY A 396 -0.28 -38.11 -18.15
CA GLY A 396 -1.02 -38.55 -16.96
C GLY A 396 -1.09 -37.40 -15.96
N VAL A 397 -2.24 -36.76 -15.85
CA VAL A 397 -2.59 -35.90 -14.73
C VAL A 397 -2.99 -36.82 -13.58
N GLU A 398 -2.14 -36.96 -12.57
CA GLU A 398 -2.54 -37.62 -11.32
C GLU A 398 -3.52 -36.69 -10.57
N SER A 399 -4.80 -37.04 -10.63
CA SER A 399 -5.83 -36.52 -9.73
C SER A 399 -5.82 -37.33 -8.44
N ASP A 400 -5.57 -36.64 -7.33
CA ASP A 400 -5.74 -37.15 -5.98
C ASP A 400 -7.18 -37.67 -5.78
N GLY A 401 -7.31 -38.89 -5.27
CA GLY A 401 -8.57 -39.61 -5.15
C GLY A 401 -8.46 -40.69 -4.10
N GLY A 402 -8.81 -40.34 -2.86
CA GLY A 402 -8.84 -41.27 -1.74
C GLY A 402 -9.82 -42.42 -1.96
N LYS A 403 -9.50 -43.58 -1.37
CA LYS A 403 -10.52 -44.54 -0.93
C LYS A 403 -10.02 -45.46 0.17
N ASP A 404 -10.78 -45.36 1.25
CA ASP A 404 -11.00 -46.29 2.35
C ASP A 404 -11.28 -47.74 1.88
N SER A 405 -10.73 -48.72 2.60
CA SER A 405 -11.37 -50.00 2.97
C SER A 405 -10.37 -50.91 3.68
N GLY A 406 -10.80 -51.49 4.81
CA GLY A 406 -9.95 -52.15 5.78
C GLY A 406 -10.02 -53.68 5.82
N ASN A 407 -9.76 -54.16 7.06
CA ASN A 407 -9.74 -55.53 7.60
C ASN A 407 -8.42 -56.31 7.40
N ASP A 408 -7.85 -57.03 8.38
CA ASP A 408 -8.25 -57.39 9.75
C ASP A 408 -7.02 -57.93 10.54
N LYS A 409 -6.98 -57.66 11.87
CA LYS A 409 -6.34 -58.37 13.03
C LYS A 409 -4.87 -58.87 12.96
N ARG A 410 -4.02 -58.72 14.00
CA ARG A 410 -4.18 -59.25 15.38
C ARG A 410 -3.03 -58.82 16.32
N SER A 411 -3.40 -58.51 17.57
CA SER A 411 -2.71 -58.72 18.88
C SER A 411 -1.33 -58.11 19.19
N GLY A 412 -1.29 -57.35 20.31
CA GLY A 412 -0.11 -57.17 21.16
C GLY A 412 -0.22 -55.97 22.10
N GLU A 413 -0.67 -56.19 23.35
CA GLU A 413 -0.64 -55.22 24.47
C GLU A 413 0.80 -54.90 24.93
N GLY A 414 1.02 -53.70 25.50
CA GLY A 414 2.25 -53.42 26.25
C GLY A 414 2.57 -51.95 26.57
N THR A 415 1.95 -51.43 27.63
CA THR A 415 2.51 -50.57 28.71
C THR A 415 3.33 -49.28 28.42
N ASN A 416 2.83 -48.18 29.02
CA ASN A 416 3.49 -47.11 29.79
C ASN A 416 5.03 -46.92 29.70
N ALA A 417 5.49 -45.68 29.52
CA ALA A 417 6.12 -44.91 30.60
C ALA A 417 6.72 -43.57 30.10
N ASP A 418 6.49 -42.55 30.91
CA ASP A 418 7.17 -41.26 30.95
C ASP A 418 8.69 -41.38 31.04
N ARG A 419 9.41 -40.33 30.62
CA ARG A 419 10.60 -39.82 31.31
C ARG A 419 11.00 -38.43 30.81
N GLU A 420 10.83 -37.47 31.71
CA GLU A 420 11.64 -36.26 31.83
C GLU A 420 13.13 -36.60 32.06
N ALA A 421 14.04 -35.74 31.59
CA ALA A 421 15.19 -35.28 32.37
C ALA A 421 15.94 -34.14 31.66
N ASP A 422 16.09 -33.05 32.40
CA ASP A 422 16.94 -31.89 32.17
C ASP A 422 18.40 -32.21 31.82
N THR A 423 19.06 -31.35 31.03
CA THR A 423 20.33 -30.74 31.46
C THR A 423 20.71 -29.47 30.70
N LYS A 424 21.27 -28.54 31.48
CA LYS A 424 21.71 -27.17 31.17
C LYS A 424 22.77 -27.06 30.07
N GLY A 425 22.76 -25.94 29.34
CA GLY A 425 23.94 -25.40 28.65
C GLY A 425 23.63 -24.29 27.63
N SER A 426 23.77 -23.02 28.02
CA SER A 426 24.03 -21.88 27.10
C SER A 426 25.54 -21.57 27.13
N PRO A 427 26.13 -20.70 26.27
CA PRO A 427 25.53 -19.82 25.25
C PRO A 427 26.32 -19.75 23.89
N SER A 428 25.89 -18.81 23.03
CA SER A 428 26.40 -18.40 21.69
C SER A 428 25.79 -19.16 20.51
N GLY A 429 25.37 -18.57 19.39
CA GLY A 429 25.30 -17.21 18.88
C GLY A 429 24.74 -17.31 17.44
N ASP A 430 24.05 -16.28 16.98
CA ASP A 430 23.55 -16.05 15.60
C ASP A 430 22.40 -16.95 15.10
N SER A 431 21.16 -16.42 15.15
CA SER A 431 19.98 -16.98 14.49
C SER A 431 19.60 -16.16 13.25
N GLU A 432 19.71 -16.82 12.11
CA GLU A 432 19.21 -16.45 10.78
C GLU A 432 17.67 -16.52 10.78
N TYR A 433 16.98 -15.42 10.51
CA TYR A 433 15.52 -15.40 10.32
C TYR A 433 15.18 -15.76 8.87
N ALA A 434 14.56 -16.91 8.67
CA ALA A 434 13.95 -17.32 7.40
C ALA A 434 12.54 -16.73 7.29
N PHE A 435 12.29 -15.99 6.21
CA PHE A 435 10.97 -15.49 5.82
C PHE A 435 10.29 -16.58 4.95
N GLU A 436 9.12 -17.06 5.36
CA GLU A 436 8.25 -17.90 4.52
C GLU A 436 7.46 -17.01 3.55
N GLU A 437 7.63 -17.24 2.24
CA GLU A 437 6.81 -16.61 1.19
C GLU A 437 5.50 -17.38 0.99
N GLU A 438 4.38 -16.68 1.14
CA GLU A 438 3.06 -17.14 0.72
C GLU A 438 2.94 -17.19 -0.82
N ARG A 439 2.30 -18.26 -1.31
CA ARG A 439 2.14 -18.59 -2.73
C ARG A 439 0.93 -17.87 -3.37
N PRO A 440 1.05 -17.33 -4.60
CA PRO A 440 -0.11 -17.08 -5.46
C PRO A 440 -0.48 -18.32 -6.30
N GLY A 441 -1.78 -18.47 -6.55
CA GLY A 441 -2.45 -19.66 -7.10
C GLY A 441 -2.19 -20.04 -8.56
N LEU A 442 -2.77 -21.20 -8.91
CA LEU A 442 -2.31 -22.18 -9.90
C LEU A 442 -2.60 -21.89 -11.39
N LEU A 443 -3.08 -20.70 -11.80
CA LEU A 443 -3.57 -20.48 -13.18
C LEU A 443 -2.94 -19.31 -13.97
N GLY A 444 -1.84 -18.71 -13.48
CA GLY A 444 -1.15 -17.60 -14.17
C GLY A 444 0.15 -17.96 -14.91
N ARG A 445 0.57 -19.24 -14.93
CA ARG A 445 1.93 -19.66 -15.36
C ARG A 445 2.00 -20.46 -16.67
N LEU A 446 1.12 -20.21 -17.63
CA LEU A 446 1.26 -20.77 -18.98
C LEU A 446 1.53 -19.66 -20.00
N TRP A 447 2.82 -19.35 -20.16
CA TRP A 447 3.48 -18.79 -21.36
C TRP A 447 3.40 -17.27 -21.64
N PRO A 448 4.56 -16.58 -21.69
CA PRO A 448 4.96 -15.91 -22.93
C PRO A 448 6.49 -15.81 -23.14
N SER A 449 7.21 -16.93 -23.32
CA SER A 449 8.66 -16.85 -23.64
C SER A 449 9.31 -18.02 -24.39
N GLY A 450 8.60 -19.05 -24.84
CA GLY A 450 9.26 -20.15 -25.58
C GLY A 450 9.49 -19.91 -27.07
N ARG A 451 9.75 -18.67 -27.50
CA ARG A 451 10.13 -18.40 -28.90
C ARG A 451 11.65 -18.38 -29.16
N ARG A 452 12.50 -18.50 -28.14
CA ARG A 452 13.98 -18.44 -28.32
C ARG A 452 14.77 -19.69 -27.91
N ILE A 453 14.15 -20.68 -27.28
CA ILE A 453 14.84 -21.93 -26.90
C ILE A 453 14.90 -22.93 -28.08
N PHE A 454 14.02 -22.82 -29.07
CA PHE A 454 13.93 -23.78 -30.17
C PHE A 454 14.86 -23.49 -31.38
N SER A 455 15.54 -22.35 -31.42
CA SER A 455 16.44 -22.01 -32.54
C SER A 455 17.85 -22.57 -32.42
N SER A 456 18.28 -23.03 -31.24
CA SER A 456 19.64 -23.59 -31.02
C SER A 456 19.74 -25.10 -31.31
N LEU A 457 18.63 -25.76 -31.66
CA LEU A 457 18.57 -27.22 -31.85
C LEU A 457 18.30 -27.67 -33.30
N GLY A 458 18.38 -26.78 -34.29
CA GLY A 458 18.41 -27.16 -35.71
C GLY A 458 17.14 -27.83 -36.28
N LEU A 459 16.00 -27.77 -35.60
CA LEU A 459 14.73 -28.31 -36.11
C LEU A 459 13.97 -27.24 -36.89
N ASN A 460 14.19 -27.22 -38.21
CA ASN A 460 13.39 -26.43 -39.14
C ASN A 460 12.07 -27.14 -39.47
N ARG A 461 10.97 -26.39 -39.34
CA ARG A 461 9.65 -26.56 -39.98
C ARG A 461 8.79 -27.75 -39.51
N CYS A 462 7.68 -27.40 -38.86
CA CYS A 462 6.34 -27.77 -39.32
C CYS A 462 5.34 -26.71 -38.85
N THR A 463 4.85 -25.93 -39.80
CA THR A 463 3.63 -25.11 -39.69
C THR A 463 2.40 -26.02 -39.83
N ILE A 464 1.21 -25.45 -39.54
CA ILE A 464 -0.18 -25.93 -39.77
C ILE A 464 -0.85 -26.37 -38.44
N LEU A 465 -2.01 -25.86 -38.01
CA LEU A 465 -2.95 -24.84 -38.49
C LEU A 465 -3.63 -24.22 -37.26
#